data_AF-A0AAU9KIW1-F1
#
_entry.id   AF-A0AAU9KIW1-F1
#
_cell.length_a   1.000
_cell.length_b   1.000
_cell.length_c   1.000
_cell.angle_alpha   90.00
_cell.angle_beta   90.00
_cell.angle_gamma   90.00
#
_symmetry.space_group_name_H-M   'P 1'
#
loop_
_entity.id
_entity.type
_entity.pdbx_description
1 polymer ?
#
loop_
_entity_poly.entity_id
_entity_poly.type
_entity_poly.pdbx_seq_one_letter_code
_entity_poly.pdbx_strand_id
1 'polypeptide(L)' 'MAKLVPMLTEYEPKSVRCASLLEKRNPDSCGFQPDFVGFNIPDKFVIGYCLDYNEIFRDLDHICIINDVGIVKYASSS' A
#
# COMPACT_ATOMS: atom_id res chain seq x y z
N MET A 1 -3.43 7.53 -4.54
CA MET A 1 -4.83 7.99 -4.37
C MET A 1 -5.03 9.48 -4.62
N ALA A 2 -4.11 10.36 -4.23
CA ALA A 2 -4.16 11.81 -4.50
C ALA A 2 -4.44 12.21 -5.96
N LYS A 3 -4.04 11.38 -6.95
CA LYS A 3 -4.37 11.57 -8.37
C LYS A 3 -5.67 10.87 -8.81
N LEU A 4 -5.94 9.68 -8.26
CA LEU A 4 -7.07 8.85 -8.66
C LEU A 4 -8.40 9.43 -8.18
N VAL A 5 -8.47 9.94 -6.95
CA VAL A 5 -9.72 10.51 -6.40
C VAL A 5 -10.18 11.73 -7.21
N PRO A 6 -9.34 12.73 -7.54
CA PRO A 6 -9.75 13.82 -8.43
C PRO A 6 -10.23 13.36 -9.80
N MET A 7 -9.51 12.42 -10.43
CA MET A 7 -9.90 11.84 -11.73
C MET A 7 -11.28 11.18 -11.68
N LEU A 8 -11.59 10.45 -10.61
CA LEU A 8 -12.91 9.83 -10.44
C LEU A 8 -14.02 10.87 -10.25
N THR A 9 -13.72 12.00 -9.61
CA THR A 9 -14.68 13.10 -9.41
C THR A 9 -15.09 13.77 -10.72
N GLU A 10 -14.25 13.75 -11.76
CA GLU A 10 -14.57 14.30 -13.09
C GLU A 10 -15.75 13.57 -13.77
N TYR A 11 -16.07 12.35 -13.35
CA TYR A 11 -17.20 11.57 -13.84
C TYR A 11 -18.53 11.86 -13.08
N GLU A 12 -18.56 12.89 -12.24
CA GLU A 12 -19.73 13.30 -11.45
C GLU A 12 -20.41 12.17 -10.63
N PRO A 13 -19.65 11.30 -9.93
CA PRO A 13 -20.26 10.31 -9.06
C PRO A 13 -20.97 10.99 -7.88
N LYS A 14 -22.03 10.35 -7.36
CA LYS A 14 -22.73 10.85 -6.16
C LYS A 14 -21.79 11.02 -4.96
N SER A 15 -20.77 10.17 -4.83
CA SER A 15 -19.74 10.27 -3.80
C SER A 15 -18.51 9.44 -4.18
N VAL A 16 -17.32 9.90 -3.80
CA VAL A 16 -16.07 9.12 -3.85
C VAL A 16 -15.53 9.00 -2.43
N ARG A 17 -15.18 7.78 -2.00
CA ARG A 17 -14.53 7.52 -0.71
C ARG A 17 -13.42 6.49 -0.90
N CYS A 18 -12.35 6.61 -0.12
CA CYS A 18 -11.19 5.74 -0.17
C CYS A 18 -11.11 4.88 1.10
N ALA A 19 -11.06 3.57 0.92
CA ALA A 19 -10.73 2.62 1.99
C ALA A 19 -9.34 2.03 1.72
N SER A 20 -8.45 2.13 2.70
CA SER A 20 -7.13 1.49 2.65
C SER A 20 -7.02 0.46 3.78
N LEU A 21 -6.52 -0.73 3.46
CA LEU A 21 -6.22 -1.73 4.47
C LEU A 21 -5.10 -1.26 5.40
N LEU A 22 -4.03 -0.69 4.82
CA LEU A 22 -2.84 -0.26 5.54
C LEU A 22 -2.54 1.21 5.26
N GLU A 23 -2.20 1.96 6.31
CA GLU A 23 -1.66 3.31 6.22
C GLU A 23 -0.28 3.31 6.89
N LYS A 24 0.75 3.73 6.14
CA LYS A 24 2.10 3.88 6.69
C LYS A 24 2.19 5.19 7.45
N ARG A 25 2.69 5.13 8.69
CA ARG A 25 3.08 6.31 9.47
C ARG A 25 4.35 6.92 8.89
N ASN A 26 4.18 7.62 7.78
CA ASN A 26 5.24 8.33 7.07
C ASN A 26 4.97 9.85 7.13
N PRO A 27 5.81 10.63 7.83
CA PRO A 27 5.64 12.08 7.95
C PRO A 27 5.83 12.82 6.61
N ASP A 28 6.53 12.22 5.64
CA ASP A 28 6.79 12.79 4.31
C ASP A 28 5.69 12.42 3.28
N SER A 29 4.53 11.95 3.77
CA SER A 29 3.37 11.67 2.93
C SER A 29 2.88 12.92 2.20
N CYS A 30 2.33 12.75 0.98
CA CYS A 30 1.77 13.81 0.16
C CYS A 30 0.48 14.47 0.71
N GLY A 31 0.15 14.26 1.99
CA GLY A 31 -1.01 14.84 2.67
C GLY A 31 -2.35 14.17 2.35
N PHE A 32 -2.39 13.18 1.46
CA PHE A 32 -3.61 12.42 1.19
C PHE A 32 -3.94 11.48 2.37
N GLN A 33 -5.18 11.55 2.86
CA GLN A 33 -5.70 10.68 3.91
C GLN A 33 -6.93 9.89 3.39
N PRO A 34 -6.95 8.55 3.51
CA PRO A 34 -8.14 7.75 3.22
C PRO A 34 -9.28 8.03 4.21
N ASP A 35 -10.53 7.90 3.78
CA ASP A 35 -11.70 8.01 4.65
C ASP A 35 -11.80 6.86 5.66
N PHE A 36 -11.34 5.67 5.26
CA PHE A 36 -11.35 4.47 6.08
C PHE A 36 -9.98 3.81 6.06
N VAL A 37 -9.43 3.57 7.25
CA VAL A 37 -8.13 2.91 7.44
C VAL A 37 -8.32 1.67 8.30
N GLY A 38 -7.85 0.52 7.82
CA GLY A 38 -7.85 -0.73 8.58
C GLY A 38 -6.80 -0.73 9.70
N PHE A 39 -5.53 -0.55 9.32
CA PHE A 39 -4.40 -0.57 10.24
C PHE A 39 -3.37 0.51 9.94
N ASN A 40 -2.90 1.16 11.01
CA ASN A 40 -1.76 2.07 10.96
C ASN A 40 -0.47 1.29 11.25
N ILE A 41 0.44 1.24 10.27
CA ILE A 41 1.68 0.47 10.35
C ILE A 41 2.92 1.38 10.39
N PRO A 42 4.08 0.90 10.90
CA PRO A 42 5.35 1.61 10.76
C PRO A 42 5.71 1.85 9.29
N ASP A 43 6.59 2.81 9.03
CA ASP A 43 7.17 3.01 7.69
C ASP A 43 8.22 1.93 7.38
N LYS A 44 7.74 0.72 7.07
CA LYS A 44 8.53 -0.43 6.66
C LYS A 44 7.92 -1.06 5.42
N PHE A 45 8.71 -1.78 4.65
CA PHE A 45 8.21 -2.53 3.49
C PHE A 45 7.51 -3.80 3.97
N VAL A 46 6.26 -3.98 3.57
CA VAL A 46 5.42 -5.12 3.97
C VAL A 46 5.04 -5.95 2.75
N ILE A 47 4.92 -7.25 2.96
CA ILE A 47 4.55 -8.27 1.97
C ILE A 47 3.45 -9.17 2.54
N GLY A 48 2.82 -9.97 1.69
CA GLY A 48 1.73 -10.86 2.07
C GLY A 48 0.35 -10.21 1.99
N TYR A 49 -0.69 -11.04 2.01
CA TYR A 49 -2.07 -10.62 1.85
C TYR A 49 -2.28 -9.78 0.58
N CYS A 50 -1.89 -10.36 -0.57
CA CYS A 50 -1.86 -9.73 -1.89
C CYS A 50 -0.82 -8.61 -2.07
N LEU A 51 -0.09 -8.20 -1.02
CA LEU A 51 1.05 -7.30 -1.13
C LEU A 51 2.28 -8.09 -1.55
N ASP A 52 3.09 -7.51 -2.43
CA ASP A 52 4.19 -8.21 -3.06
C ASP A 52 5.52 -7.47 -2.96
N TYR A 53 6.58 -8.23 -3.19
CA TYR A 53 7.90 -7.71 -3.56
C TYR A 53 8.34 -8.39 -4.85
N ASN A 54 8.40 -7.63 -5.95
CA ASN A 54 8.68 -8.13 -7.29
C ASN A 54 7.79 -9.32 -7.68
N GLU A 55 6.47 -9.18 -7.48
CA GLU A 55 5.47 -10.22 -7.77
C GLU A 55 5.54 -11.49 -6.88
N ILE A 56 6.45 -11.52 -5.89
CA ILE A 56 6.56 -12.62 -4.93
C ILE A 56 5.80 -12.26 -3.64
N PHE A 57 5.35 -13.31 -2.93
CA PHE A 57 4.71 -13.26 -1.59
C PHE A 57 3.24 -12.83 -1.55
N ARG A 58 2.57 -12.65 -2.69
CA ARG A 58 1.12 -12.32 -2.74
C ARG A 58 0.25 -13.34 -2.00
N ASP A 59 0.68 -14.60 -1.99
CA ASP A 59 0.00 -15.79 -1.49
C ASP A 59 0.19 -16.05 0.02
N LEU A 60 0.95 -15.22 0.73
CA LEU A 60 1.06 -15.35 2.18
C LEU A 60 -0.25 -14.89 2.86
N ASP A 61 -0.80 -15.75 3.72
CA ASP A 61 -2.05 -15.48 4.47
C ASP A 61 -1.93 -14.40 5.56
N HIS A 62 -0.75 -13.82 5.74
CA HIS A 62 -0.48 -12.81 6.77
C HIS A 62 0.40 -11.70 6.21
N ILE A 63 0.30 -10.53 6.86
CA ILE A 63 1.10 -9.36 6.53
C ILE A 63 2.37 -9.40 7.38
N CYS A 64 3.54 -9.32 6.75
CA CYS A 64 4.83 -9.31 7.44
C CYS A 64 5.81 -8.31 6.83
N ILE A 65 6.89 -8.02 7.55
CA ILE A 65 7.98 -7.15 7.09
C ILE A 65 9.01 -8.04 6.38
N ILE A 66 9.40 -7.68 5.15
CA ILE A 66 10.49 -8.37 4.46
C ILE A 66 11.83 -8.01 5.10
N ASN A 67 12.70 -9.00 5.30
CA ASN A 67 14.05 -8.79 5.85
C ASN A 67 15.07 -8.53 4.74
N ASP A 68 16.27 -8.08 5.11
CA ASP A 68 17.33 -7.73 4.15
C ASP A 68 17.73 -8.92 3.26
N VAL A 69 17.77 -10.13 3.81
CA VAL A 69 18.05 -11.36 3.06
C VAL A 69 16.99 -11.60 1.98
N GLY A 70 15.71 -11.39 2.32
CA GLY A 70 14.60 -11.49 1.38
C GLY A 70 14.67 -10.42 0.30
N ILE A 71 14.95 -9.16 0.68
CA ILE A 71 15.12 -8.07 -0.29
C ILE A 71 16.21 -8.42 -1.30
N VAL A 72 17.39 -8.84 -0.84
CA VAL A 72 18.51 -9.18 -1.74
C VAL A 72 18.18 -10.39 -2.61
N LYS A 73 17.58 -11.44 -2.02
CA LYS A 73 17.27 -12.69 -2.74
C LYS A 73 16.27 -12.49 -3.87
N TYR A 74 15.27 -11.62 -3.65
CA TYR A 74 14.18 -11.40 -4.59
C TYR A 74 14.29 -10.06 -5.31
N ALA A 75 15.41 -9.34 -5.15
CA ALA A 75 15.69 -8.16 -5.96
C ALA A 75 15.74 -8.59 -7.43
N SER A 76 14.97 -7.92 -8.28
CA SER A 76 15.00 -8.16 -9.72
C SER A 76 16.44 -8.06 -10.22
N SER A 77 16.95 -9.16 -10.78
CA SER A 77 18.21 -9.15 -11.52
C SER A 77 17.93 -8.45 -12.84
N SER A 78 18.18 -7.14 -12.89
CA SER A 78 18.34 -6.39 -14.13
C SER A 78 19.78 -6.50 -14.61
#